data_AF-A0A5R2MYA0-F1
#
_entry.id   AF-A0A5R2MYA0-F1
#
_cell.length_a   1.000
_cell.length_b   1.000
_cell.length_c   1.000
_cell.angle_alpha   90.00
_cell.angle_beta   90.00
_cell.angle_gamma   90.00
#
_symmetry.space_group_name_H-M   'P 1'
#
loop_
_entity.id
_entity.type
_entity.pdbx_description
1 polymer ?
#
loop_
_entity_poly.entity_id
_entity_poly.type
_entity_poly.pdbx_seq_one_letter_code
_entity_poly.pdbx_strand_id
1 'polypeptide(L)'
;QFLEQLARSHAHAEGAGYYLTASDSTDVPIRIRGDVDEAIPSATSQIIEAQLRLASLTGNLDLQEKAWKTAEHAAGRAAHQAYGPTGIVNACALPIEPLKLVIVDGPDDPKLIPVANRNPD
;
A
#
# COMPACT_ATOMS: atom_id res chain seq x y z
N GLN A 1 3.87 -12.76 -6.66
CA GLN A 1 5.34 -12.60 -6.68
C GLN A 1 5.82 -11.33 -5.95
N PHE A 2 5.59 -10.10 -6.45
CA PHE A 2 6.16 -8.90 -5.81
C PHE A 2 5.68 -8.64 -4.38
N LEU A 3 4.37 -8.74 -4.12
CA LEU A 3 3.84 -8.57 -2.76
C LEU A 3 4.33 -9.65 -1.77
N GLU A 4 4.58 -10.87 -2.24
CA GLU A 4 5.11 -11.95 -1.40
C GLU A 4 6.58 -11.68 -1.06
N GLN A 5 7.38 -11.23 -2.03
CA GLN A 5 8.77 -10.82 -1.79
C GLN A 5 8.85 -9.63 -0.83
N LEU A 6 7.99 -8.64 -1.01
CA LEU A 6 7.85 -7.49 -0.12
C LEU A 6 7.48 -7.95 1.30
N ALA A 7 6.46 -8.79 1.43
CA ALA A 7 6.02 -9.30 2.72
C ALA A 7 7.13 -10.10 3.42
N ARG A 8 7.83 -10.96 2.69
CA ARG A 8 8.93 -11.76 3.23
C ARG A 8 10.08 -10.91 3.76
N SER A 9 10.44 -9.85 3.03
CA SER A 9 11.68 -9.12 3.30
C SER A 9 11.45 -7.89 4.19
N HIS A 10 10.28 -7.25 4.12
CA HIS A 10 10.03 -5.97 4.77
C HIS A 10 8.89 -5.98 5.80
N ALA A 11 8.03 -7.00 5.85
CA ALA A 11 6.91 -6.95 6.79
C ALA A 11 7.36 -7.09 8.25
N HIS A 12 6.62 -6.43 9.12
CA HIS A 12 6.64 -6.73 10.54
C HIS A 12 6.08 -8.14 10.79
N ALA A 13 6.65 -8.89 11.74
CA ALA A 13 6.22 -10.26 12.06
C ALA A 13 4.73 -10.34 12.44
N GLU A 14 4.22 -9.30 13.11
CA GLU A 14 2.82 -9.18 13.51
C GLU A 14 1.93 -8.50 12.45
N GLY A 15 2.43 -8.25 11.24
CA GLY A 15 1.67 -7.56 10.17
C GLY A 15 1.36 -6.09 10.43
N ALA A 16 1.96 -5.51 11.48
CA ALA A 16 1.64 -4.17 11.96
C ALA A 16 2.27 -3.03 11.13
N GLY A 17 3.00 -3.30 10.06
CA GLY A 17 3.69 -2.28 9.25
C GLY A 17 4.89 -2.86 8.50
N TYR A 18 5.73 -1.99 7.94
CA TYR A 18 6.88 -2.39 7.12
C TYR A 18 8.18 -1.68 7.54
N TYR A 19 9.30 -2.34 7.33
CA TYR A 19 10.64 -1.83 7.56
C TYR A 19 11.24 -1.24 6.28
N LEU A 20 12.03 -0.17 6.42
CA LEU A 20 12.76 0.43 5.29
C LEU A 20 13.84 -0.49 4.73
N THR A 21 14.32 -1.42 5.55
CA THR A 21 15.42 -2.33 5.22
C THR A 21 14.93 -3.77 5.17
N ALA A 22 15.44 -4.51 4.18
CA ALA A 22 15.20 -5.94 4.04
C ALA A 22 15.73 -6.72 5.27
N SER A 23 15.09 -7.84 5.59
CA SER A 23 15.41 -8.67 6.75
C SER A 23 16.77 -9.37 6.68
N ASP A 24 17.32 -9.51 5.48
CA ASP A 24 18.59 -10.16 5.17
C ASP A 24 19.75 -9.18 4.93
N SER A 25 19.53 -7.87 5.11
CA SER A 25 20.58 -6.85 5.01
C SER A 25 21.63 -7.05 6.11
N THR A 26 22.90 -7.14 5.74
CA THR A 26 24.02 -7.41 6.66
C THR A 26 24.78 -6.15 7.09
N ASP A 27 24.43 -5.03 6.48
CA ASP A 27 25.12 -3.74 6.46
C ASP A 27 24.37 -2.64 7.23
N VAL A 28 23.24 -2.97 7.85
CA VAL A 28 22.43 -2.02 8.64
C VAL A 28 22.15 -2.63 10.01
N PRO A 29 22.66 -2.03 11.11
CA PRO A 29 22.56 -2.61 12.45
C PRO A 29 21.15 -2.51 13.04
N ILE A 30 20.32 -1.58 12.53
CA ILE A 30 18.97 -1.31 13.02
C ILE A 30 18.03 -1.23 11.83
N ARG A 31 16.91 -1.97 11.91
CA ARG A 31 15.83 -1.90 10.93
C ARG A 31 14.80 -0.89 11.41
N ILE A 32 14.82 0.30 10.81
CA ILE A 32 13.87 1.36 11.12
C ILE A 32 12.51 1.01 10.50
N ARG A 33 11.45 1.13 11.31
CA ARG A 33 10.08 0.99 10.83
C ARG A 33 9.73 2.20 9.98
N GLY A 34 9.23 1.98 8.77
CA GLY A 34 8.95 3.04 7.80
C GLY A 34 7.59 3.68 8.01
N ASP A 35 7.21 4.03 9.24
CA ASP A 35 5.94 4.70 9.52
C ASP A 35 6.01 6.22 9.31
N VAL A 36 7.20 6.81 9.49
CA VAL A 36 7.44 8.25 9.42
C VAL A 36 7.88 8.64 8.01
N ASP A 37 7.35 9.76 7.53
CA ASP A 37 7.86 10.47 6.35
C ASP A 37 9.11 11.25 6.74
N GLU A 38 10.17 11.06 5.95
CA GLU A 38 11.46 11.72 6.11
C GLU A 38 11.86 12.36 4.76
N ALA A 39 13.14 12.31 4.38
CA ALA A 39 13.57 12.59 3.01
C ALA A 39 12.93 11.66 1.95
N ILE A 40 12.22 10.61 2.40
CA ILE A 40 11.43 9.69 1.59
C ILE A 40 10.04 9.51 2.23
N PRO A 41 9.01 9.15 1.45
CA PRO A 41 7.71 8.81 2.00
C PRO A 41 7.76 7.59 2.93
N SER A 42 6.84 7.55 3.89
CA SER A 42 6.57 6.42 4.77
C SER A 42 6.37 5.12 3.96
N ALA A 43 7.26 4.14 4.12
CA ALA A 43 7.13 2.86 3.43
C ALA A 43 5.85 2.11 3.83
N THR A 44 5.45 2.19 5.10
CA THR A 44 4.19 1.59 5.54
C THR A 44 3.00 2.22 4.81
N SER A 45 2.97 3.56 4.69
CA SER A 45 1.95 4.28 3.93
C SER A 45 1.89 3.83 2.47
N GLN A 46 3.02 3.87 1.77
CA GLN A 46 3.10 3.50 0.35
C GLN A 46 2.62 2.07 0.09
N ILE A 47 2.95 1.15 1.00
CA ILE A 47 2.56 -0.25 0.86
C ILE A 47 1.07 -0.45 1.15
N ILE A 48 0.50 0.26 2.14
CA ILE A 48 -0.95 0.26 2.38
C ILE A 48 -1.69 0.72 1.11
N GLU A 49 -1.28 1.86 0.53
CA GLU A 49 -1.92 2.39 -0.69
C GLU A 49 -1.80 1.41 -1.85
N ALA A 50 -0.61 0.84 -2.08
CA ALA A 50 -0.39 -0.11 -3.17
C ALA A 50 -1.21 -1.40 -3.00
N GLN A 51 -1.24 -1.97 -1.80
CA GLN A 51 -2.01 -3.18 -1.51
C GLN A 51 -3.51 -2.94 -1.67
N LEU A 52 -4.01 -1.81 -1.19
CA LEU A 52 -5.43 -1.51 -1.28
C LEU A 52 -5.86 -1.19 -2.72
N ARG A 53 -5.07 -0.41 -3.48
CA ARG A 53 -5.34 -0.17 -4.90
C ARG A 53 -5.33 -1.47 -5.71
N LEU A 54 -4.37 -2.36 -5.44
CA LEU A 54 -4.34 -3.66 -6.09
C LEU A 54 -5.56 -4.50 -5.72
N ALA A 55 -5.93 -4.53 -4.43
CA ALA A 55 -7.11 -5.25 -3.97
C ALA A 55 -8.40 -4.72 -4.64
N SER A 56 -8.55 -3.41 -4.76
CA SER A 56 -9.69 -2.78 -5.47
C SER A 56 -9.69 -3.07 -6.98
N LEU A 57 -8.52 -3.22 -7.59
CA LEU A 57 -8.40 -3.56 -9.00
C LEU A 57 -8.78 -5.02 -9.25
N THR A 58 -8.25 -5.96 -8.44
CA THR A 58 -8.39 -7.40 -8.64
C THR A 58 -9.59 -8.02 -7.92
N GLY A 59 -10.24 -7.30 -7.01
CA GLY A 59 -11.29 -7.85 -6.13
C GLY A 59 -10.76 -8.84 -5.09
N ASN A 60 -9.47 -8.75 -4.70
CA ASN A 60 -8.87 -9.67 -3.74
C ASN A 60 -9.19 -9.23 -2.30
N LEU A 61 -10.16 -9.89 -1.67
CA LEU A 61 -10.63 -9.56 -0.32
C LEU A 61 -9.59 -9.83 0.77
N ASP A 62 -8.79 -10.88 0.64
CA ASP A 62 -7.73 -11.19 1.62
C ASP A 62 -6.66 -10.09 1.64
N LEU A 63 -6.32 -9.57 0.46
CA LEU A 63 -5.38 -8.46 0.33
C LEU A 63 -5.98 -7.16 0.89
N GLN A 64 -7.28 -6.93 0.67
CA GLN A 64 -8.00 -5.80 1.24
C GLN A 64 -8.00 -5.85 2.78
N GLU A 65 -8.35 -7.01 3.36
CA GLU A 65 -8.37 -7.19 4.82
C GLU A 65 -6.97 -7.01 5.42
N LYS A 66 -5.93 -7.53 4.76
CA LYS A 66 -4.55 -7.33 5.18
C LYS A 66 -4.17 -5.85 5.18
N ALA A 67 -4.45 -5.14 4.09
CA ALA A 67 -4.16 -3.71 3.97
C ALA A 67 -4.90 -2.89 5.05
N TRP A 68 -6.16 -3.24 5.31
CA TRP A 68 -6.97 -2.63 6.37
C TRP A 68 -6.33 -2.81 7.75
N LYS A 69 -5.98 -4.05 8.13
CA LYS A 69 -5.34 -4.33 9.44
C LYS A 69 -4.02 -3.59 9.59
N THR A 70 -3.20 -3.55 8.53
CA THR A 70 -1.96 -2.79 8.58
C THR A 70 -2.22 -1.29 8.75
N ALA A 71 -3.21 -0.73 8.04
CA ALA A 71 -3.61 0.67 8.18
C ALA A 71 -4.12 1.00 9.59
N GLU A 72 -4.95 0.13 10.18
CA GLU A 72 -5.46 0.28 11.54
C GLU A 72 -4.32 0.32 12.57
N HIS A 73 -3.38 -0.63 12.48
CA HIS A 73 -2.23 -0.68 13.38
C HIS A 73 -1.33 0.55 13.20
N ALA A 74 -1.14 1.03 11.97
CA ALA A 74 -0.34 2.21 11.68
C ALA A 74 -1.02 3.49 12.18
N ALA A 75 -2.33 3.63 11.99
CA ALA A 75 -3.13 4.75 12.50
C ALA A 75 -3.06 4.83 14.03
N GLY A 76 -3.18 3.69 14.72
CA GLY A 76 -3.06 3.63 16.19
C GLY A 76 -1.70 4.14 16.69
N ARG A 77 -0.61 3.87 15.95
CA ARG A 77 0.71 4.42 16.29
C ARG A 77 0.84 5.89 15.93
N ALA A 78 0.34 6.30 14.77
CA ALA A 78 0.34 7.69 14.32
C ALA A 78 -0.42 8.60 15.30
N ALA A 79 -1.48 8.10 15.94
CA ALA A 79 -2.25 8.83 16.95
C ALA A 79 -1.40 9.26 18.18
N HIS A 80 -0.29 8.57 18.45
CA HIS A 80 0.62 8.90 19.54
C HIS A 80 1.90 9.64 19.09
N GLN A 81 1.99 10.04 17.82
CA GLN A 81 3.12 10.77 17.25
C GLN A 81 2.65 12.10 16.67
N ALA A 82 3.13 13.21 17.25
CA ALA A 82 2.70 14.55 16.83
C ALA A 82 3.25 14.98 15.45
N TYR A 83 4.38 14.42 15.02
CA TYR A 83 5.08 14.80 13.79
C TYR A 83 5.56 13.56 13.05
N GLY A 84 5.54 13.63 11.71
CA GLY A 84 6.11 12.58 10.86
C GLY A 84 5.14 11.63 10.16
N PRO A 85 3.95 11.26 10.67
CA PRO A 85 3.14 10.20 10.04
C PRO A 85 2.09 10.73 9.03
N THR A 86 2.38 11.80 8.27
CA THR A 86 1.41 12.39 7.33
C THR A 86 0.99 11.41 6.23
N GLY A 87 1.92 10.60 5.74
CA GLY A 87 1.68 9.54 4.78
C GLY A 87 0.78 8.45 5.35
N ILE A 88 0.89 8.11 6.64
CA ILE A 88 -0.03 7.15 7.27
C ILE A 88 -1.45 7.73 7.30
N VAL A 89 -1.59 9.00 7.71
CA VAL A 89 -2.89 9.69 7.72
C VAL A 89 -3.49 9.71 6.32
N ASN A 90 -2.70 10.03 5.30
CA ASN A 90 -3.14 10.01 3.90
C ASN A 90 -3.56 8.60 3.45
N ALA A 91 -2.74 7.59 3.71
CA ALA A 91 -3.00 6.22 3.31
C ALA A 91 -4.26 5.65 3.97
N CYS A 92 -4.61 6.10 5.18
CA CYS A 92 -5.84 5.72 5.87
C CYS A 92 -7.12 6.29 5.22
N ALA A 93 -7.03 7.31 4.36
CA ALA A 93 -8.21 7.81 3.64
C ALA A 93 -8.77 6.77 2.65
N LEU A 94 -7.89 6.03 1.97
CA LEU A 94 -8.30 5.03 0.98
C LEU A 94 -9.10 3.84 1.56
N PRO A 95 -8.71 3.21 2.69
CA PRO A 95 -9.51 2.12 3.25
C PRO A 95 -10.85 2.65 3.79
N ILE A 96 -10.90 3.86 4.36
CA ILE A 96 -12.15 4.46 4.85
C ILE A 96 -13.14 4.68 3.71
N GLU A 97 -12.65 5.20 2.57
CA GLU A 97 -13.48 5.52 1.41
C GLU A 97 -12.82 5.07 0.10
N PRO A 98 -12.88 3.76 -0.22
CA PRO A 98 -12.28 3.24 -1.45
C PRO A 98 -13.11 3.64 -2.66
N LEU A 99 -12.49 4.35 -3.60
CA LEU A 99 -13.14 4.83 -4.82
C LEU A 99 -12.51 4.16 -6.07
N LYS A 100 -13.36 3.69 -6.99
CA LYS A 100 -12.95 3.15 -8.29
C LYS A 100 -13.78 3.76 -9.41
N LEU A 101 -13.13 4.48 -10.31
CA LEU A 101 -13.77 4.95 -11.54
C LEU A 101 -13.87 3.80 -12.54
N VAL A 102 -15.08 3.50 -13.00
CA VAL A 102 -15.34 2.51 -14.05
C VAL A 102 -15.87 3.23 -15.27
N ILE A 103 -15.16 3.11 -16.39
CA ILE A 103 -15.56 3.66 -17.68
C ILE A 103 -15.98 2.48 -18.56
N VAL A 104 -17.20 2.53 -19.09
CA VAL A 104 -17.77 1.49 -19.93
C VAL A 104 -18.07 2.08 -21.30
N ASP A 105 -17.58 1.44 -22.35
CA ASP A 105 -17.90 1.81 -23.72
C ASP A 105 -19.18 1.14 -24.22
N GLY A 106 -19.71 1.66 -25.33
CA GLY A 106 -20.78 0.98 -26.06
C GLY A 106 -20.30 -0.39 -26.57
N PRO A 107 -21.08 -1.47 -26.37
CA PRO A 107 -20.68 -2.83 -26.75
C PRO A 107 -20.45 -2.98 -28.27
N ASP A 108 -21.11 -2.15 -29.08
CA ASP A 108 -21.04 -2.19 -30.55
C ASP A 108 -19.85 -1.41 -31.13
N ASP A 109 -19.17 -0.56 -30.34
CA ASP A 109 -18.05 0.28 -30.78
C ASP A 109 -17.05 0.52 -29.62
N PRO A 110 -16.30 -0.52 -29.18
CA PRO A 110 -15.39 -0.42 -28.03
C PRO A 110 -14.07 0.29 -28.42
N LYS A 111 -13.94 1.56 -28.03
CA LYS A 111 -12.78 2.44 -28.29
C LYS A 111 -11.71 2.39 -27.21
N LEU A 112 -12.10 2.15 -25.97
CA LEU A 112 -11.24 2.23 -24.79
C LEU A 112 -10.31 1.01 -24.68
N ILE A 113 -10.80 -0.20 -24.96
CA ILE A 113 -9.97 -1.42 -24.87
C ILE A 113 -8.78 -1.37 -25.85
N PRO A 114 -8.94 -1.02 -27.14
CA PRO A 114 -7.81 -0.90 -28.05
C PRO A 114 -6.77 0.15 -27.62
N VAL A 115 -7.21 1.25 -27.00
CA VAL A 115 -6.30 2.30 -26.50
C VAL A 115 -5.52 1.81 -25.28
N ALA A 116 -6.19 1.16 -24.33
CA ALA A 116 -5.57 0.59 -23.13
C ALA A 116 -4.51 -0.46 -23.51
N ASN A 117 -4.81 -1.35 -24.45
CA ASN A 117 -3.85 -2.38 -24.88
C ASN A 117 -2.59 -1.81 -25.57
N ARG A 118 -2.66 -0.62 -26.18
CA ARG A 118 -1.51 0.03 -26.83
C ARG A 118 -0.62 0.80 -25.86
N ASN A 119 -1.17 1.20 -24.71
CA ASN A 119 -0.47 1.96 -23.68
C ASN A 119 -0.57 1.20 -22.35
N PRO A 120 0.05 0.00 -22.26
CA PRO A 120 0.15 -0.67 -20.97
C PRO A 120 1.03 0.18 -20.03
N ASP A 121 0.56 0.41 -18.81
CA ASP A 121 1.37 0.94 -17.70
C ASP A 121 2.57 0.03 -17.38
#